data_AF-A0A1Q6TGH1-F1
#
_entry.id   AF-A0A1Q6TGH1-F1
#
_cell.length_a   1.000
_cell.length_b   1.000
_cell.length_c   1.000
_cell.angle_alpha   90.00
_cell.angle_beta   90.00
_cell.angle_gamma   90.00
#
_symmetry.space_group_name_H-M   'P 1'
#
loop_
_entity.id
_entity.type
_entity.pdbx_description
1 polymer ?
#
loop_
_entity_poly.entity_id
_entity_poly.type
_entity_poly.pdbx_seq_one_letter_code
_entity_poly.pdbx_strand_id
1 'polypeptide(L)'
;MKKEEQLLNDLTELIKETQKNKVDWKVDCQTTEYNDLQEKPVHEEDGERWIVDECFVSYECTHKGKDFLLITYEQIFTCGQKKKSCNLLFMPPMGIRFYDVDTLAPYAVKADQMLTYEAHMLWLTILEKRKDKSERIKLDVSPRKLVLEQGAI
;
A
#
# COMPACT_ATOMS: atom_id res chain seq x y z
N MET A 1 -4.51 -23.93 3.73
CA MET A 1 -5.19 -22.62 3.64
C MET A 1 -4.57 -21.85 2.49
N LYS A 2 -5.37 -21.20 1.65
CA LYS A 2 -4.83 -20.41 0.53
C LYS A 2 -4.12 -19.16 1.08
N LYS A 3 -3.16 -18.61 0.32
CA LYS A 3 -2.35 -17.45 0.74
C LYS A 3 -3.24 -16.23 1.04
N GLU A 4 -4.29 -16.06 0.25
CA GLU A 4 -5.30 -15.00 0.36
C GLU A 4 -6.11 -15.11 1.66
N GLU A 5 -6.60 -16.32 1.98
CA GLU A 5 -7.38 -16.59 3.20
C GLU A 5 -6.52 -16.39 4.47
N GLN A 6 -5.26 -16.82 4.43
CA GLN A 6 -4.32 -16.58 5.53
C GLN A 6 -4.09 -15.09 5.73
N LEU A 7 -3.82 -14.34 4.65
CA LEU A 7 -3.60 -12.91 4.74
C LEU A 7 -4.85 -12.18 5.27
N LEU A 8 -6.04 -12.57 4.81
CA LEU A 8 -7.29 -12.00 5.31
C LEU A 8 -7.43 -12.18 6.83
N ASN A 9 -7.20 -13.41 7.32
CA ASN A 9 -7.26 -13.70 8.75
C ASN A 9 -6.22 -12.91 9.54
N ASP A 10 -4.98 -12.85 9.05
CA ASP A 10 -3.90 -12.10 9.70
C ASP A 10 -4.22 -10.59 9.75
N LEU A 11 -4.73 -10.01 8.66
CA LEU A 11 -5.14 -8.60 8.63
C LEU A 11 -6.26 -8.30 9.63
N THR A 12 -7.30 -9.12 9.65
CA THR A 12 -8.41 -8.95 10.59
C THR A 12 -7.96 -9.04 12.06
N GLU A 13 -7.01 -9.93 12.38
CA GLU A 13 -6.42 -10.00 13.72
C GLU A 13 -5.54 -8.79 14.02
N LEU A 14 -4.63 -8.44 13.11
CA LEU A 14 -3.70 -7.33 13.24
C LEU A 14 -4.43 -5.99 13.42
N ILE A 15 -5.54 -5.76 12.73
CA ILE A 15 -6.40 -4.59 12.92
C ILE A 15 -6.90 -4.54 14.37
N LYS A 16 -7.45 -5.64 14.88
CA LYS A 16 -7.97 -5.72 16.27
C LYS A 16 -6.87 -5.51 17.30
N GLU A 17 -5.68 -6.06 17.07
CA GLU A 17 -4.53 -5.88 17.98
C GLU A 17 -3.98 -4.46 17.93
N THR A 18 -3.95 -3.83 16.74
CA THR A 18 -3.55 -2.43 16.55
C THR A 18 -4.53 -1.49 17.24
N GLN A 19 -5.84 -1.73 17.12
CA GLN A 19 -6.88 -0.99 17.85
C GLN A 19 -6.67 -1.04 19.37
N LYS A 20 -6.19 -2.18 19.89
CA LYS A 20 -5.84 -2.40 21.31
C LYS A 20 -4.43 -1.90 21.68
N ASN A 21 -3.72 -1.25 20.75
CA ASN A 21 -2.37 -0.74 20.92
C ASN A 21 -1.35 -1.82 21.33
N LYS A 22 -1.44 -3.01 20.72
CA LYS A 22 -0.60 -4.18 21.04
C LYS A 22 0.47 -4.52 20.02
N VAL A 23 0.44 -3.89 18.85
CA VAL A 23 1.36 -4.19 17.74
C VAL A 23 2.35 -3.04 17.58
N ASP A 24 3.63 -3.37 17.52
CA ASP A 24 4.68 -2.43 17.14
C ASP A 24 4.82 -2.45 15.61
N TRP A 25 4.51 -1.32 14.98
CA TRP A 25 4.52 -1.17 13.54
C TRP A 25 5.71 -0.34 13.08
N LYS A 26 6.41 -0.85 12.08
CA LYS A 26 7.23 -0.05 11.18
C LYS A 26 6.47 0.09 9.86
N VAL A 27 6.17 1.32 9.49
CA VAL A 27 5.44 1.63 8.26
C VAL A 27 6.25 2.63 7.47
N ASP A 28 6.49 2.30 6.22
CA ASP A 28 7.21 3.16 5.29
C ASP A 28 6.26 3.39 4.10
N CYS A 29 6.04 4.66 3.76
CA CYS A 29 5.17 5.09 2.67
C CYS A 29 5.96 5.90 1.64
N GLN A 30 5.88 5.51 0.38
CA GLN A 30 6.46 6.24 -0.74
C GLN A 30 5.39 6.61 -1.74
N THR A 31 5.21 7.91 -1.97
CA THR A 31 4.12 8.43 -2.80
C THR A 31 4.58 9.55 -3.72
N THR A 32 3.91 9.70 -4.86
CA THR A 32 4.05 10.84 -5.76
C THR A 32 3.03 11.94 -5.52
N GLU A 33 2.12 11.77 -4.56
CA GLU A 33 1.01 12.69 -4.30
C GLU A 33 1.49 14.14 -4.18
N TYR A 34 2.64 14.35 -3.53
CA TYR A 34 3.21 15.67 -3.23
C TYR A 34 4.14 16.22 -4.33
N ASN A 35 4.35 15.50 -5.42
CA ASN A 35 5.16 15.99 -6.54
C ASN A 35 4.47 17.13 -7.27
N ASP A 36 5.26 17.98 -7.91
CA ASP A 36 4.75 19.03 -8.77
C ASP A 36 3.90 18.45 -9.91
N LEU A 37 2.71 19.02 -10.12
CA LEU A 37 1.76 18.55 -11.14
C LEU A 37 2.37 18.48 -12.55
N GLN A 38 3.37 19.31 -12.85
CA GLN A 38 4.06 19.34 -14.15
C GLN A 38 5.02 18.18 -14.33
N GLU A 39 5.47 17.55 -13.25
CA GLU A 39 6.36 16.38 -13.27
C GLU A 39 5.59 15.06 -13.24
N LYS A 40 4.30 15.11 -12.90
CA LYS A 40 3.46 13.92 -12.83
C LYS A 40 3.16 13.39 -14.24
N PRO A 41 3.24 12.08 -14.44
CA PRO A 41 2.92 11.49 -15.72
C PRO A 41 1.42 11.62 -16.02
N VAL A 42 1.12 11.62 -17.32
CA VAL A 42 -0.24 11.71 -17.85
C VAL A 42 -0.51 10.48 -18.71
N HIS A 43 -1.63 9.83 -18.44
CA HIS A 43 -2.17 8.74 -19.25
C HIS A 43 -3.36 9.25 -20.05
N GLU A 44 -3.40 8.97 -21.35
CA GLU A 44 -4.51 9.35 -22.22
C GLU A 44 -5.38 8.13 -22.52
N GLU A 45 -6.67 8.23 -22.22
CA GLU A 45 -7.64 7.15 -22.41
C GLU A 45 -8.98 7.77 -22.82
N ASP A 46 -9.60 7.28 -23.88
CA ASP A 46 -10.89 7.76 -24.40
C ASP A 46 -10.97 9.29 -24.63
N GLY A 47 -9.83 9.92 -24.96
CA GLY A 47 -9.72 11.37 -25.15
C GLY A 47 -9.64 12.18 -23.85
N GLU A 48 -9.58 11.52 -22.70
CA GLU A 48 -9.37 12.13 -21.38
C GLU A 48 -7.90 12.03 -20.95
N ARG A 49 -7.42 13.08 -20.27
CA ARG A 49 -6.05 13.16 -19.75
C ARG A 49 -6.07 12.92 -18.24
N TRP A 50 -5.56 11.77 -17.83
CA TRP A 50 -5.50 11.33 -16.44
C TRP A 50 -4.12 11.61 -15.86
N ILE A 51 -4.05 12.41 -14.81
CA ILE A 51 -2.84 12.55 -14.01
C ILE A 51 -2.67 11.27 -13.20
N VAL A 52 -1.49 10.65 -13.30
CA VAL A 52 -1.20 9.39 -12.61
C VAL A 52 -0.33 9.66 -11.40
N ASP A 53 -0.80 9.19 -10.25
CA ASP A 53 -0.06 9.10 -9.01
C ASP A 53 0.13 7.63 -8.63
N GLU A 54 1.13 7.37 -7.79
CA GLU A 54 1.29 6.07 -7.16
C GLU A 54 1.67 6.20 -5.68
N CYS A 55 1.32 5.16 -4.93
CA CYS A 55 1.61 5.04 -3.51
C CYS A 55 1.99 3.60 -3.18
N PHE A 56 3.19 3.42 -2.64
CA PHE A 56 3.60 2.18 -1.99
C PHE A 56 3.53 2.36 -0.48
N VAL A 57 3.02 1.35 0.23
CA VAL A 57 3.08 1.29 1.68
C VAL A 57 3.54 -0.09 2.12
N SER A 58 4.59 -0.15 2.94
CA SER A 58 4.98 -1.41 3.61
C SER A 58 4.56 -1.39 5.06
N TYR A 59 3.98 -2.49 5.52
CA TYR A 59 3.52 -2.75 6.87
C TYR A 59 4.35 -3.87 7.47
N GLU A 60 5.24 -3.54 8.40
CA GLU A 60 6.13 -4.47 9.08
C GLU A 60 5.79 -4.56 10.57
N CYS A 61 5.63 -5.78 11.07
CA CYS A 61 5.52 -6.06 12.51
C CYS A 61 5.91 -7.51 12.82
N THR A 62 5.87 -7.88 14.10
CA THR A 62 5.88 -9.29 14.52
C THR A 62 4.45 -9.73 14.82
N HIS A 63 3.96 -10.76 14.11
CA HIS A 63 2.64 -11.36 14.31
C HIS A 63 2.79 -12.84 14.63
N LYS A 64 2.16 -13.32 15.71
CA LYS A 64 2.23 -14.73 16.16
C LYS A 64 3.67 -15.26 16.29
N GLY A 65 4.60 -14.41 16.73
CA GLY A 65 6.02 -14.74 16.90
C GLY A 65 6.81 -14.88 15.60
N LYS A 66 6.28 -14.41 14.47
CA LYS A 66 6.94 -14.40 13.17
C LYS A 66 6.96 -12.98 12.58
N ASP A 67 7.97 -12.70 11.77
CA ASP A 67 8.00 -11.45 11.02
C ASP A 67 6.88 -11.44 9.98
N PHE A 68 6.16 -10.32 9.93
CA PHE A 68 5.09 -10.05 8.99
C PHE A 68 5.47 -8.83 8.15
N LEU A 69 5.37 -8.99 6.83
CA LEU A 69 5.55 -7.91 5.86
C LEU A 69 4.46 -8.00 4.79
N LEU A 70 3.65 -6.95 4.73
CA LEU A 70 2.73 -6.67 3.62
C LEU A 70 3.23 -5.43 2.91
N ILE A 71 3.26 -5.45 1.58
CA ILE A 71 3.43 -4.23 0.77
C ILE A 71 2.16 -4.04 -0.06
N THR A 72 1.57 -2.86 0.01
CA THR A 72 0.50 -2.43 -0.89
C THR A 72 1.03 -1.46 -1.91
N TYR A 73 0.43 -1.50 -3.10
CA TYR A 73 0.63 -0.52 -4.17
C TYR A 73 -0.73 -0.02 -4.62
N GLU A 74 -0.88 1.29 -4.72
CA GLU A 74 -2.03 1.92 -5.35
C GLU A 74 -1.56 2.83 -6.48
N GLN A 75 -2.06 2.58 -7.70
CA GLN A 75 -1.94 3.51 -8.81
C GLN A 75 -3.25 4.30 -8.92
N ILE A 76 -3.17 5.62 -8.93
CA ILE A 76 -4.31 6.53 -8.83
C ILE A 76 -4.36 7.39 -10.09
N PHE A 77 -5.48 7.36 -10.79
CA PHE A 77 -5.73 8.17 -11.97
C PHE A 77 -6.74 9.25 -11.61
N THR A 78 -6.37 10.52 -11.83
CA THR A 78 -7.23 11.68 -11.56
C THR A 78 -7.48 12.47 -12.84
N CYS A 79 -8.75 12.69 -13.17
CA CYS A 79 -9.19 13.54 -14.28
C CYS A 79 -10.28 14.51 -13.77
N GLY A 80 -9.88 15.72 -13.39
CA GLY A 80 -10.79 16.68 -12.74
C GLY A 80 -11.37 16.11 -11.44
N GLN A 81 -12.68 15.85 -11.42
CA GLN A 81 -13.37 15.22 -10.28
C GLN A 81 -13.43 13.69 -10.36
N LYS A 82 -13.08 13.09 -11.51
CA LYS A 82 -13.07 11.64 -11.68
C LYS A 82 -11.82 11.05 -11.07
N LYS A 83 -11.98 9.93 -10.37
CA LYS A 83 -10.88 9.12 -9.84
C LYS A 83 -11.13 7.65 -10.11
N LYS A 84 -10.09 6.95 -10.53
CA LYS A 84 -10.04 5.48 -10.55
C LYS A 84 -8.69 5.04 -9.98
N SER A 85 -8.63 3.88 -9.35
CA SER A 85 -7.36 3.34 -8.85
C SER A 85 -7.28 1.84 -9.02
N CYS A 86 -6.05 1.35 -9.08
CA CYS A 86 -5.70 -0.06 -9.13
C CYS A 86 -4.85 -0.39 -7.90
N ASN A 87 -5.26 -1.41 -7.15
CA ASN A 87 -4.60 -1.81 -5.92
C ASN A 87 -3.97 -3.19 -6.08
N LEU A 88 -2.71 -3.33 -5.65
CA LEU A 88 -1.98 -4.60 -5.60
C LEU A 88 -1.48 -4.84 -4.19
N LEU A 89 -1.51 -6.11 -3.77
CA LEU A 89 -1.03 -6.56 -2.47
C LEU A 89 0.09 -7.58 -2.68
N PHE A 90 1.17 -7.45 -1.93
CA PHE A 90 2.35 -8.30 -2.02
C PHE A 90 2.76 -8.80 -0.64
N MET A 91 3.15 -10.08 -0.55
CA MET A 91 3.71 -10.69 0.67
C MET A 91 5.14 -11.15 0.40
N PRO A 92 6.11 -10.22 0.25
CA PRO A 92 7.50 -10.57 0.02
C PRO A 92 8.21 -11.02 1.33
N PRO A 93 9.32 -11.77 1.22
CA PRO A 93 10.23 -11.98 2.34
C PRO A 93 10.81 -10.66 2.90
N MET A 94 11.20 -10.64 4.18
CA MET A 94 11.74 -9.45 4.85
C MET A 94 12.94 -8.79 4.16
N GLY A 95 13.71 -9.56 3.39
CA GLY A 95 14.88 -9.07 2.64
C GLY A 95 14.53 -8.36 1.32
N ILE A 96 13.26 -8.41 0.88
CA ILE A 96 12.79 -7.79 -0.35
C ILE A 96 11.86 -6.64 0.03
N ARG A 97 12.42 -5.43 0.05
CA ARG A 97 11.71 -4.17 0.38
C ARG A 97 11.83 -3.15 -0.75
N PHE A 98 11.96 -3.64 -1.98
CA PHE A 98 11.98 -2.80 -3.16
C PHE A 98 10.55 -2.40 -3.50
N TYR A 99 10.30 -1.10 -3.59
CA TYR A 99 9.03 -0.60 -4.06
C TYR A 99 9.05 -0.48 -5.58
N ASP A 100 8.91 -1.63 -6.22
CA ASP A 100 8.94 -1.79 -7.66
C ASP A 100 7.99 -2.92 -8.02
N VAL A 101 7.02 -2.66 -8.90
CA VAL A 101 5.94 -3.62 -9.17
C VAL A 101 6.49 -4.92 -9.77
N ASP A 102 7.45 -4.82 -10.69
CA ASP A 102 8.02 -5.99 -11.36
C ASP A 102 8.80 -6.89 -10.41
N THR A 103 9.60 -6.28 -9.53
CA THR A 103 10.31 -6.99 -8.46
C THR A 103 9.34 -7.66 -7.48
N LEU A 104 8.19 -7.03 -7.22
CA LEU A 104 7.19 -7.54 -6.29
C LEU A 104 6.21 -8.54 -6.91
N ALA A 105 6.07 -8.57 -8.24
CA ALA A 105 5.09 -9.39 -8.96
C ALA A 105 5.08 -10.88 -8.55
N PRO A 106 6.24 -11.56 -8.33
CA PRO A 106 6.24 -12.95 -7.85
C PRO A 106 5.60 -13.15 -6.47
N TYR A 107 5.50 -12.09 -5.67
CA TYR A 107 4.95 -12.09 -4.31
C TYR A 107 3.51 -11.60 -4.24
N ALA A 108 2.91 -11.28 -5.39
CA ALA A 108 1.53 -10.82 -5.47
C ALA A 108 0.57 -11.79 -4.77
N VAL A 109 -0.46 -11.20 -4.19
CA VAL A 109 -1.61 -11.91 -3.63
C VAL A 109 -2.81 -11.50 -4.45
N LYS A 110 -3.60 -12.47 -4.91
CA LYS A 110 -4.83 -12.17 -5.63
C LYS A 110 -5.83 -11.57 -4.65
N ALA A 111 -5.91 -10.25 -4.62
CA ALA A 111 -6.82 -9.54 -3.72
C ALA A 111 -8.21 -9.45 -4.34
N ASP A 112 -9.20 -9.95 -3.62
CA ASP A 112 -10.59 -9.62 -3.89
C ASP A 112 -10.98 -8.32 -3.16
N GLN A 113 -12.25 -7.92 -3.30
CA GLN A 113 -12.76 -6.71 -2.68
C GLN A 113 -12.63 -6.73 -1.15
N MET A 114 -12.77 -7.90 -0.52
CA MET A 114 -12.71 -8.05 0.93
C MET A 114 -11.27 -7.87 1.42
N LEU A 115 -10.31 -8.50 0.77
CA LEU A 115 -8.89 -8.39 1.13
C LEU A 115 -8.36 -6.97 0.90
N THR A 116 -8.78 -6.34 -0.18
CA THR A 116 -8.45 -4.92 -0.47
C THR A 116 -9.01 -4.00 0.61
N TYR A 117 -10.26 -4.25 1.04
CA TYR A 117 -10.89 -3.50 2.12
C TYR A 117 -10.15 -3.68 3.46
N GLU A 118 -9.78 -4.90 3.84
CA GLU A 118 -9.06 -5.13 5.10
C GLU A 118 -7.66 -4.47 5.09
N ALA A 119 -6.95 -4.49 3.97
CA ALA A 119 -5.68 -3.76 3.84
C ALA A 119 -5.88 -2.25 4.01
N HIS A 120 -6.94 -1.69 3.43
CA HIS A 120 -7.32 -0.28 3.63
C HIS A 120 -7.68 0.01 5.10
N MET A 121 -8.43 -0.87 5.76
CA MET A 121 -8.80 -0.72 7.17
C MET A 121 -7.58 -0.79 8.09
N LEU A 122 -6.60 -1.63 7.77
CA LEU A 122 -5.32 -1.65 8.49
C LEU A 122 -4.61 -0.29 8.39
N TRP A 123 -4.52 0.27 7.19
CA TRP A 123 -3.93 1.60 6.98
C TRP A 123 -4.62 2.68 7.83
N LEU A 124 -5.96 2.77 7.77
CA LEU A 124 -6.72 3.74 8.55
C LEU A 124 -6.52 3.57 10.05
N THR A 125 -6.53 2.32 10.53
CA THR A 125 -6.33 2.00 11.94
C THR A 125 -4.95 2.44 12.43
N ILE A 126 -3.90 2.20 11.63
CA ILE A 126 -2.54 2.66 11.95
C ILE A 126 -2.46 4.18 11.98
N LEU A 127 -3.06 4.87 11.00
CA LEU A 127 -3.09 6.33 10.96
C LEU A 127 -3.82 6.93 12.16
N GLU A 128 -4.93 6.33 12.57
CA GLU A 128 -5.66 6.73 13.77
C GLU A 128 -4.78 6.58 15.03
N LYS A 129 -4.10 5.45 15.20
CA LYS A 129 -3.16 5.26 16.33
C LYS A 129 -1.96 6.19 16.30
N ARG A 130 -1.47 6.55 15.11
CA ARG A 130 -0.44 7.57 14.96
C ARG A 130 -0.95 8.94 15.38
N LYS A 131 -2.18 9.30 15.00
CA LYS A 131 -2.82 10.58 15.40
C LYS A 131 -3.00 10.66 16.92
N ASP A 132 -3.30 9.53 17.55
CA ASP A 132 -3.32 9.38 19.02
C ASP A 132 -1.92 9.38 19.66
N LYS A 133 -0.86 9.63 18.87
CA LYS A 133 0.55 9.69 19.28
C LYS A 133 1.05 8.39 19.93
N SER A 134 0.57 7.23 19.47
CA SER A 134 1.11 5.96 19.93
C SER A 134 2.59 5.82 19.55
N GLU A 135 3.44 5.58 20.56
CA GLU A 135 4.88 5.32 20.39
C GLU A 135 5.17 3.99 19.68
N ARG A 136 4.15 3.13 19.52
CA ARG A 136 4.24 1.85 18.83
C ARG A 136 4.19 1.97 17.31
N ILE A 137 3.83 3.15 16.79
CA ILE A 137 3.73 3.40 15.34
C ILE A 137 4.92 4.25 14.89
N LYS A 138 5.83 3.63 14.14
CA LYS A 138 6.89 4.35 13.41
C LYS A 138 6.47 4.45 11.95
N LEU A 139 5.95 5.61 11.56
CA LEU A 139 5.56 5.90 10.17
C LEU A 139 6.52 6.91 9.55
N ASP A 140 7.24 6.48 8.52
CA ASP A 140 8.03 7.32 7.62
C ASP A 140 7.29 7.54 6.29
N VAL A 141 7.35 8.77 5.77
CA VAL A 141 6.71 9.14 4.51
C VAL A 141 7.73 9.89 3.67
N SER A 142 8.01 9.40 2.48
CA SER A 142 8.98 10.01 1.56
C SER A 142 8.40 10.19 0.16
N PRO A 143 8.81 11.26 -0.55
CA PRO A 143 8.43 11.44 -1.95
C PRO A 143 9.14 10.41 -2.83
N ARG A 144 8.50 10.05 -3.95
CA ARG A 144 9.10 9.24 -5.02
C ARG A 144 8.91 9.94 -6.37
N LYS A 145 9.77 9.63 -7.34
CA LYS A 145 9.52 9.92 -8.75
C LYS A 145 8.88 8.70 -9.44
N LEU A 146 7.69 8.88 -10.01
CA LEU A 146 7.07 7.87 -10.88
C LEU A 146 7.60 8.04 -12.30
N VAL A 147 7.94 6.92 -12.94
CA VAL A 147 8.28 6.85 -14.36
C VAL A 147 7.36 5.80 -14.97
N LEU A 148 6.39 6.22 -15.79
CA LEU A 148 5.62 5.27 -16.58
C LEU A 148 6.53 4.71 -17.67
N GLU A 149 6.70 3.39 -17.72
CA GLU A 149 7.34 2.76 -18.87
C GLU A 149 6.47 2.96 -20.11
N GLN A 150 7.06 3.44 -21.20
CA GLN A 150 6.36 3.56 -22.48
C GLN A 150 6.04 2.16 -23.00
N GLY A 151 4.81 1.69 -22.78
CA GLY A 151 4.32 0.42 -23.33
C GLY A 151 3.54 -0.49 -22.38
N ALA A 152 3.28 -0.08 -21.13
CA ALA A 152 2.41 -0.84 -20.24
C ALA A 152 0.92 -0.47 -20.47
N ILE A 153 0.31 -1.25 -21.37
CA ILE A 153 -1.11 -1.45 -21.72
C ILE A 153 -1.79 -0.32 -22.52
#